data_AF-A0A0Q4ZHH1-F1
#
_entry.id   AF-A0A0Q4ZHH1-F1
#
_cell.length_a   1.000
_cell.length_b   1.000
_cell.length_c   1.000
_cell.angle_alpha   90.00
_cell.angle_beta   90.00
_cell.angle_gamma   90.00
#
_symmetry.space_group_name_H-M   'P 1'
#
loop_
_entity.id
_entity.type
_entity.pdbx_description
1 polymer ?
#
loop_
_entity_poly.entity_id
_entity_poly.type
_entity_poly.pdbx_seq_one_letter_code
_entity_poly.pdbx_strand_id
1 'polypeptide(L)'
;MATGYLSAAGLLVEKSVGHDFGRDTLVWPIVFLYRQYLELELKEGIADFGAAAGIDANWTTHDLRTLWRSYKRTVDHYEIGGDVEATKAVARAINEFAEIDPGSFSFRFPVNRDGSRIARDGHERIDLERLRDVMRGISNYLSATSGLLTDMIKAWPDDGPEYDGPEYEGPEY
;
A
#
# COMPACT_ATOMS: atom_id res chain seq x y z
N MET A 1 -12.40 3.27 2.10
CA MET A 1 -12.99 2.36 1.10
C MET A 1 -12.13 1.13 0.84
N ALA A 2 -10.83 1.21 1.15
CA ALA A 2 -9.85 0.16 0.89
C ALA A 2 -10.18 -1.20 1.53
N THR A 3 -10.69 -1.23 2.77
CA THR A 3 -11.02 -2.48 3.50
C THR A 3 -11.95 -3.41 2.72
N GLY A 4 -12.86 -2.88 1.89
CA GLY A 4 -13.71 -3.69 1.01
C GLY A 4 -12.91 -4.53 0.00
N TYR A 5 -11.83 -3.99 -0.55
CA TYR A 5 -10.94 -4.71 -1.46
C TYR A 5 -10.17 -5.84 -0.73
N LEU A 6 -9.68 -5.56 0.49
CA LEU A 6 -9.02 -6.56 1.32
C LEU A 6 -9.96 -7.72 1.67
N SER A 7 -11.18 -7.41 2.11
CA SER A 7 -12.20 -8.41 2.45
C SER A 7 -12.62 -9.22 1.24
N ALA A 8 -12.88 -8.58 0.09
CA ALA A 8 -13.23 -9.26 -1.15
C ALA A 8 -12.13 -10.23 -1.60
N ALA A 9 -10.87 -9.80 -1.56
CA ALA A 9 -9.73 -10.66 -1.87
C ALA A 9 -9.65 -11.86 -0.92
N GLY A 10 -9.81 -11.65 0.39
CA GLY A 10 -9.81 -12.72 1.38
C GLY A 10 -10.91 -13.77 1.15
N LEU A 11 -12.13 -13.32 0.84
CA LEU A 11 -13.25 -14.22 0.50
C LEU A 11 -12.97 -15.05 -0.77
N LEU A 12 -12.36 -14.43 -1.79
CA LEU A 12 -11.97 -15.15 -3.01
C LEU A 12 -10.86 -16.16 -2.75
N VAL A 13 -9.88 -15.83 -1.89
CA VAL A 13 -8.86 -16.79 -1.45
C VAL A 13 -9.54 -17.99 -0.79
N GLU A 14 -10.41 -17.77 0.20
CA GLU A 14 -11.13 -18.85 0.90
C GLU A 14 -11.93 -19.75 -0.05
N LYS A 15 -12.55 -19.19 -1.09
CA LYS A 15 -13.29 -19.96 -2.11
C LYS A 15 -12.38 -20.67 -3.12
N SER A 16 -11.15 -20.23 -3.29
CA SER A 16 -10.17 -20.85 -4.19
C SER A 16 -9.41 -22.02 -3.55
N VAL A 17 -9.34 -22.07 -2.21
CA VAL A 17 -8.67 -23.17 -1.49
C VAL A 17 -9.40 -24.49 -1.77
N GLY A 18 -8.66 -25.51 -2.23
CA GLY A 18 -9.19 -26.83 -2.55
C GLY A 18 -9.80 -26.97 -3.97
N HIS A 19 -9.72 -25.92 -4.80
CA HIS A 19 -10.20 -25.94 -6.18
C HIS A 19 -9.14 -25.45 -7.17
N ASP A 20 -8.38 -26.35 -7.78
CA ASP A 20 -7.25 -26.03 -8.67
C ASP A 20 -7.65 -25.05 -9.81
N PHE A 21 -8.77 -25.31 -10.48
CA PHE A 21 -9.28 -24.42 -11.54
C PHE A 21 -9.69 -23.03 -11.02
N GLY A 22 -10.26 -22.98 -9.82
CA GLY A 22 -10.63 -21.72 -9.17
C GLY A 22 -9.39 -20.91 -8.80
N ARG A 23 -8.33 -21.58 -8.33
CA ARG A 23 -7.05 -20.95 -8.00
C ARG A 23 -6.40 -20.31 -9.23
N ASP A 24 -6.29 -21.06 -10.33
CA ASP A 24 -5.64 -20.60 -11.56
C ASP A 24 -6.40 -19.45 -12.23
N THR A 25 -7.73 -19.43 -12.10
CA THR A 25 -8.57 -18.39 -12.68
C THR A 25 -8.62 -17.13 -11.81
N LEU A 26 -8.67 -17.28 -10.48
CA LEU A 26 -8.88 -16.18 -9.54
C LEU A 26 -7.60 -15.52 -9.04
N VAL A 27 -6.43 -16.12 -9.27
CA VAL A 27 -5.14 -15.59 -8.79
C VAL A 27 -4.93 -14.12 -9.16
N TRP A 28 -5.12 -13.74 -10.43
CA TRP A 28 -4.86 -12.37 -10.88
C TRP A 28 -5.89 -11.35 -10.37
N PRO A 29 -7.21 -11.64 -10.37
CA PRO A 29 -8.18 -10.81 -9.67
C PRO A 29 -7.87 -10.60 -8.18
N ILE A 30 -7.49 -11.67 -7.46
CA ILE A 30 -7.16 -11.60 -6.03
C ILE A 30 -5.97 -10.68 -5.79
N VAL A 31 -4.89 -10.88 -6.54
CA VAL A 31 -3.67 -10.05 -6.43
C VAL A 31 -3.99 -8.60 -6.78
N PHE A 32 -4.82 -8.35 -7.80
CA PHE A 32 -5.25 -7.00 -8.15
C PHE A 32 -6.06 -6.32 -7.04
N LEU A 33 -6.97 -7.04 -6.38
CA LEU A 33 -7.74 -6.50 -5.25
C LEU A 33 -6.82 -6.13 -4.07
N TYR A 34 -5.87 -6.99 -3.71
CA TYR A 34 -4.86 -6.66 -2.69
C TYR A 34 -4.02 -5.45 -3.07
N ARG A 35 -3.64 -5.33 -4.34
CA ARG A 35 -2.94 -4.17 -4.86
C ARG A 35 -3.79 -2.88 -4.75
N GLN A 36 -5.09 -2.94 -5.00
CA GLN A 36 -5.99 -1.78 -4.83
C GLN A 36 -6.14 -1.39 -3.35
N TYR A 37 -6.21 -2.37 -2.45
CA TYR A 37 -6.20 -2.13 -1.02
C TYR A 37 -4.96 -1.31 -0.60
N LEU A 38 -3.75 -1.71 -1.03
CA LEU A 38 -2.52 -1.01 -0.68
C LEU A 38 -2.51 0.45 -1.14
N GLU A 39 -2.88 0.73 -2.40
CA GLU A 39 -2.90 2.11 -2.88
C GLU A 39 -3.90 2.97 -2.13
N LEU A 40 -5.11 2.46 -1.93
CA LEU A 40 -6.16 3.24 -1.29
C LEU A 40 -5.82 3.51 0.18
N GLU A 41 -5.32 2.53 0.93
CA GLU A 41 -4.87 2.77 2.32
C GLU A 41 -3.74 3.78 2.39
N LEU A 42 -2.75 3.70 1.50
CA LEU A 42 -1.64 4.66 1.49
C LEU A 42 -2.13 6.07 1.13
N LYS A 43 -3.02 6.20 0.15
CA LYS A 43 -3.61 7.49 -0.24
C LYS A 43 -4.48 8.08 0.87
N GLU A 44 -5.36 7.26 1.47
CA GLU A 44 -6.22 7.64 2.60
C GLU A 44 -5.34 8.09 3.78
N GLY A 45 -4.32 7.31 4.16
CA GLY A 45 -3.39 7.68 5.25
C GLY A 45 -2.60 8.97 4.99
N ILE A 46 -2.14 9.22 3.77
CA ILE A 46 -1.50 10.50 3.42
C ILE A 46 -2.52 11.64 3.47
N ALA A 47 -3.76 11.42 3.01
CA ALA A 47 -4.78 12.46 3.02
C ALA A 47 -5.18 12.86 4.45
N ASP A 48 -5.25 11.89 5.35
CA ASP A 48 -5.67 12.10 6.74
C ASP A 48 -4.57 12.75 7.58
N PHE A 49 -3.29 12.42 7.32
CA PHE A 49 -2.18 12.78 8.21
C PHE A 49 -1.05 13.60 7.54
N GLY A 50 -1.02 13.66 6.21
CA GLY A 50 0.10 14.25 5.45
C GLY A 50 0.21 15.76 5.56
N ALA A 51 -0.90 16.46 5.79
CA ALA A 51 -0.93 17.93 5.83
C ALA A 51 0.01 18.52 6.90
N ALA A 52 0.09 17.90 8.08
CA ALA A 52 1.01 18.36 9.14
C ALA A 52 2.48 18.24 8.73
N ALA A 53 2.80 17.26 7.88
CA ALA A 53 4.13 17.05 7.32
C ALA A 53 4.39 17.85 6.02
N GLY A 54 3.45 18.69 5.57
CA GLY A 54 3.52 19.38 4.28
C GLY A 54 3.46 18.45 3.08
N ILE A 55 2.76 17.31 3.19
CA ILE A 55 2.66 16.28 2.15
C ILE A 55 1.21 16.10 1.74
N ASP A 56 0.91 16.43 0.49
CA ASP A 56 -0.42 16.19 -0.08
C ASP A 56 -0.58 14.77 -0.62
N ALA A 57 -1.79 14.23 -0.48
CA ALA A 57 -2.15 12.96 -1.10
C ALA A 57 -2.17 13.12 -2.63
N ASN A 58 -1.26 12.42 -3.31
CA ASN A 58 -1.27 12.36 -4.77
C ASN A 58 -2.29 11.33 -5.25
N TRP A 59 -3.49 11.80 -5.59
CA TRP A 59 -4.57 10.96 -6.11
C TRP A 59 -4.34 10.45 -7.54
N THR A 60 -3.42 11.07 -8.29
CA THR A 60 -3.16 10.75 -9.72
C THR A 60 -2.08 9.69 -9.92
N THR A 61 -1.18 9.50 -8.96
CA THR A 61 -0.18 8.44 -9.04
C THR A 61 -0.77 7.08 -8.65
N HIS A 62 -0.29 6.04 -9.32
CA HIS A 62 -0.55 4.64 -9.00
C HIS A 62 0.75 3.90 -8.62
N ASP A 63 1.86 4.62 -8.51
CA ASP A 63 3.14 4.02 -8.12
C ASP A 63 3.16 3.82 -6.60
N LEU A 64 3.07 2.56 -6.19
CA LEU A 64 3.10 2.16 -4.78
C LEU A 64 4.41 2.53 -4.07
N ARG A 65 5.56 2.60 -4.76
CA ARG A 65 6.82 3.05 -4.14
C ARG A 65 6.79 4.53 -3.81
N THR A 66 6.19 5.32 -4.71
CA THR A 66 6.00 6.75 -4.49
C THR A 66 5.02 6.98 -3.34
N LEU A 67 3.89 6.28 -3.34
CA LEU A 67 2.91 6.35 -2.25
C LEU A 67 3.51 5.92 -0.90
N TRP A 68 4.24 4.81 -0.86
CA TRP A 68 4.89 4.33 0.37
C TRP A 68 5.91 5.33 0.92
N ARG A 69 6.73 5.94 0.06
CA ARG A 69 7.69 6.98 0.49
C ARG A 69 6.98 8.19 1.10
N SER A 70 5.92 8.68 0.46
CA SER A 70 5.13 9.80 0.98
C SER A 70 4.44 9.45 2.30
N TYR A 71 3.86 8.25 2.38
CA TYR A 71 3.25 7.74 3.62
C TYR A 71 4.30 7.62 4.74
N LYS A 72 5.49 7.08 4.47
CA LYS A 72 6.53 6.99 5.51
C LYS A 72 6.99 8.35 6.00
N ARG A 73 7.20 9.32 5.11
CA ARG A 73 7.53 10.69 5.52
C ARG A 73 6.41 11.31 6.37
N THR A 74 5.15 11.02 6.04
CA THR A 74 3.99 11.43 6.83
C THR A 74 4.05 10.84 8.24
N VAL A 75 4.28 9.52 8.36
CA VAL A 75 4.41 8.84 9.66
C VAL A 75 5.60 9.35 10.46
N ASP A 76 6.76 9.51 9.82
CA ASP A 76 8.02 9.90 10.46
C ASP A 76 7.95 11.33 11.04
N HIS A 77 7.11 12.21 10.50
CA HIS A 77 6.86 13.56 11.04
C HIS A 77 6.31 13.55 12.47
N TYR A 78 5.50 12.55 12.82
CA TYR A 78 4.89 12.46 14.15
C TYR A 78 5.81 11.79 15.19
N GLU A 79 7.02 11.38 14.79
CA GLU A 79 8.01 10.70 15.64
C GLU A 79 7.43 9.50 16.41
N ILE A 80 6.38 8.88 15.88
CA ILE A 80 5.75 7.72 16.49
C ILE A 80 6.71 6.54 16.32
N GLY A 81 7.42 6.19 17.40
CA GLY A 81 8.30 5.04 17.41
C GLY A 81 7.58 3.80 16.85
N GLY A 82 8.26 3.07 15.98
CA GLY A 82 7.66 1.94 15.26
C GLY A 82 8.54 0.70 15.29
N ASP A 83 7.92 -0.46 15.12
CA ASP A 83 8.66 -1.70 14.88
C ASP A 83 9.38 -1.61 13.53
N VAL A 84 10.71 -1.47 13.60
CA VAL A 84 11.59 -1.34 12.44
C VAL A 84 11.53 -2.56 11.53
N GLU A 85 11.41 -3.76 12.11
CA GLU A 85 11.38 -5.00 11.33
C GLU A 85 10.02 -5.19 10.66
N ALA A 86 8.93 -4.86 11.35
CA ALA A 86 7.60 -4.82 10.73
C ALA A 86 7.55 -3.81 9.58
N THR A 87 8.09 -2.60 9.80
CA THR A 87 8.17 -1.56 8.76
C THR A 87 8.94 -2.03 7.53
N LYS A 88 10.10 -2.67 7.72
CA LYS A 88 10.89 -3.25 6.62
C LYS A 88 10.12 -4.36 5.90
N ALA A 89 9.42 -5.23 6.63
CA ALA A 89 8.63 -6.30 6.03
C ALA A 89 7.50 -5.76 5.16
N VAL A 90 6.76 -4.76 5.64
CA VAL A 90 5.71 -4.07 4.89
C VAL A 90 6.30 -3.39 3.65
N ALA A 91 7.40 -2.65 3.80
CA ALA A 91 8.08 -1.99 2.68
C ALA A 91 8.51 -2.98 1.59
N ARG A 92 9.06 -4.14 1.97
CA ARG A 92 9.43 -5.20 1.01
C ARG A 92 8.23 -5.71 0.23
N ALA A 93 7.14 -6.05 0.91
CA ALA A 93 5.94 -6.53 0.25
C ALA A 93 5.34 -5.50 -0.72
N ILE A 94 5.26 -4.22 -0.31
CA ILE A 94 4.79 -3.14 -1.18
C ILE A 94 5.70 -2.97 -2.41
N ASN A 95 7.01 -3.08 -2.22
CA ASN A 95 7.97 -3.02 -3.33
C ASN A 95 7.79 -4.18 -4.31
N GLU A 96 7.55 -5.40 -3.84
CA GLU A 96 7.26 -6.54 -4.72
C GLU A 96 5.99 -6.30 -5.56
N PHE A 97 4.92 -5.77 -4.96
CA PHE A 97 3.73 -5.37 -5.71
C PHE A 97 4.04 -4.28 -6.76
N ALA A 98 4.87 -3.30 -6.41
CA ALA A 98 5.23 -2.20 -7.30
C ALA A 98 6.14 -2.63 -8.47
N GLU A 99 6.97 -3.65 -8.27
CA GLU A 99 7.83 -4.24 -9.31
C GLU A 99 6.98 -4.97 -10.36
N ILE A 100 6.02 -5.75 -9.90
CA ILE A 100 5.16 -6.55 -10.79
C ILE A 100 4.10 -5.67 -11.46
N ASP A 101 3.58 -4.66 -10.76
CA ASP A 101 2.51 -3.80 -11.26
C ASP A 101 2.73 -2.30 -11.01
N PRO A 102 3.71 -1.68 -11.71
CA PRO A 102 4.07 -0.28 -11.48
C PRO A 102 2.95 0.71 -11.85
N GLY A 103 2.05 0.33 -12.76
CA GLY A 103 1.00 1.20 -13.29
C GLY A 103 -0.43 0.82 -12.92
N SER A 104 -0.61 -0.09 -11.95
CA SER A 104 -1.94 -0.60 -11.56
C SER A 104 -2.72 -1.26 -12.72
N PHE A 105 -2.06 -1.95 -13.64
CA PHE A 105 -2.71 -2.58 -14.81
C PHE A 105 -2.22 -4.00 -15.11
N SER A 106 -1.07 -4.40 -14.58
CA SER A 106 -0.31 -5.58 -15.01
C SER A 106 -0.97 -6.90 -14.64
N PHE A 107 -1.85 -6.89 -13.65
CA PHE A 107 -2.67 -8.04 -13.28
C PHE A 107 -3.96 -8.17 -14.10
N ARG A 108 -4.31 -7.17 -14.91
CA ARG A 108 -5.56 -7.15 -15.70
C ARG A 108 -5.35 -7.40 -17.18
N PHE A 109 -4.20 -6.98 -17.70
CA PHE A 109 -3.91 -7.09 -19.12
C PHE A 109 -2.83 -8.15 -19.39
N PRO A 110 -2.90 -8.86 -20.54
CA PRO A 110 -1.88 -9.83 -20.93
C PRO A 110 -0.59 -9.16 -21.45
N VAL A 111 -0.67 -7.87 -21.79
CA VAL A 111 0.41 -7.07 -22.39
C VAL A 111 0.43 -5.67 -21.79
N ASN A 112 1.58 -5.01 -21.89
CA ASN A 112 1.77 -3.59 -21.62
C ASN A 112 1.03 -2.72 -22.64
N ARG A 113 0.93 -1.41 -22.38
CA ARG A 113 0.26 -0.44 -23.27
C ARG A 113 0.88 -0.36 -24.67
N ASP A 114 2.16 -0.68 -24.79
CA ASP A 114 2.91 -0.76 -26.05
C ASP A 114 2.79 -2.12 -26.75
N GLY A 115 2.04 -3.07 -26.17
CA GLY A 115 1.87 -4.42 -26.69
C GLY A 115 2.97 -5.41 -26.28
N SER A 116 4.00 -4.99 -25.56
CA SER A 116 5.03 -5.91 -25.04
C SER A 116 4.48 -6.85 -23.97
N ARG A 117 5.05 -8.05 -23.82
CA ARG A 117 4.62 -9.00 -22.78
C ARG A 117 4.90 -8.42 -21.40
N ILE A 118 3.97 -8.64 -20.48
CA ILE A 118 4.19 -8.34 -19.06
C ILE A 118 5.10 -9.43 -18.50
N ALA A 119 6.27 -9.04 -17.99
CA ALA A 119 7.17 -9.94 -17.30
C ALA A 119 6.51 -10.38 -15.98
N ARG A 120 6.22 -11.67 -15.87
CA ARG A 120 5.71 -12.32 -14.65
C ARG A 120 6.65 -13.45 -14.20
N ASP A 121 7.86 -13.46 -14.74
CA ASP A 121 8.85 -14.50 -14.52
C ASP A 121 9.18 -14.59 -13.02
N GLY A 122 9.21 -15.82 -12.47
CA GLY A 122 9.36 -16.03 -11.03
C GLY A 122 8.08 -15.90 -10.20
N HIS A 123 6.96 -15.46 -10.79
CA HIS A 123 5.63 -15.44 -10.17
C HIS A 123 4.64 -16.41 -10.84
N GLU A 124 5.17 -17.49 -11.44
CA GLU A 124 4.38 -18.51 -12.13
C GLU A 124 3.39 -19.24 -11.22
N ARG A 125 3.67 -19.26 -9.91
CA ARG A 125 2.79 -19.82 -8.88
C ARG A 125 2.77 -18.91 -7.66
N ILE A 126 1.60 -18.37 -7.35
CA ILE A 126 1.38 -17.55 -6.15
C ILE A 126 0.66 -18.40 -5.11
N ASP A 127 1.25 -18.51 -3.93
CA ASP A 127 0.58 -19.10 -2.78
C ASP A 127 -0.43 -18.09 -2.20
N LEU A 128 -1.68 -18.22 -2.64
CA LEU A 128 -2.79 -17.36 -2.23
C LEU A 128 -3.05 -17.34 -0.72
N GLU A 129 -2.80 -18.45 0.00
CA GLU A 129 -3.02 -18.49 1.45
C GLU A 129 -1.94 -17.70 2.16
N ARG A 130 -0.68 -17.90 1.78
CA ARG A 130 0.44 -17.10 2.28
C ARG A 130 0.28 -15.62 1.93
N LEU A 131 -0.16 -15.32 0.72
CA LEU A 131 -0.42 -13.94 0.30
C LEU A 131 -1.50 -13.28 1.16
N ARG A 132 -2.61 -13.99 1.44
CA ARG A 132 -3.65 -13.49 2.35
C ARG A 132 -3.09 -13.16 3.72
N ASP A 133 -2.22 -14.02 4.27
CA ASP A 133 -1.66 -13.82 5.60
C ASP A 133 -0.68 -12.64 5.63
N VAL A 134 0.13 -12.45 4.59
CA VAL A 134 0.97 -11.25 4.40
C VAL A 134 0.10 -9.99 4.35
N MET A 135 -0.99 -10.01 3.57
CA MET A 135 -1.88 -8.86 3.41
C MET A 135 -2.63 -8.51 4.70
N ARG A 136 -3.00 -9.52 5.51
CA ARG A 136 -3.53 -9.30 6.86
C ARG A 136 -2.49 -8.65 7.77
N GLY A 137 -1.23 -9.09 7.71
CA GLY A 137 -0.13 -8.49 8.45
C GLY A 137 0.09 -7.01 8.09
N ILE A 138 0.10 -6.69 6.80
CA ILE A 138 0.21 -5.30 6.31
C ILE A 138 -0.98 -4.47 6.80
N SER A 139 -2.21 -5.02 6.71
CA SER A 139 -3.42 -4.32 7.16
C SER A 139 -3.39 -3.99 8.65
N ASN A 140 -2.96 -4.94 9.48
CA ASN A 140 -2.81 -4.71 10.91
C ASN A 140 -1.75 -3.63 11.20
N TYR A 141 -0.62 -3.65 10.49
CA TYR A 141 0.42 -2.63 10.63
C TYR A 141 -0.11 -1.23 10.27
N LEU A 142 -0.76 -1.08 9.11
CA LEU A 142 -1.30 0.20 8.65
C LEU A 142 -2.39 0.71 9.61
N SER A 143 -3.33 -0.14 10.01
CA SER A 143 -4.40 0.22 10.95
C SER A 143 -3.86 0.63 12.33
N ALA A 144 -2.84 -0.08 12.84
CA ALA A 144 -2.21 0.28 14.11
C ALA A 144 -1.50 1.64 14.01
N THR A 145 -0.79 1.88 12.91
CA THR A 145 -0.11 3.16 12.65
C THR A 145 -1.12 4.30 12.59
N SER A 146 -2.21 4.17 11.82
CA SER A 146 -3.27 5.19 11.74
C SER A 146 -3.95 5.44 13.09
N GLY A 147 -4.13 4.40 13.91
CA GLY A 147 -4.63 4.53 15.27
C GLY A 147 -3.71 5.38 16.15
N LEU A 148 -2.40 5.09 16.12
CA LEU A 148 -1.40 5.89 16.84
C LEU A 148 -1.40 7.35 16.36
N LEU A 149 -1.36 7.60 15.05
CA LEU A 149 -1.40 8.95 14.50
C LEU A 149 -2.64 9.73 14.95
N THR A 150 -3.81 9.07 14.95
CA THR A 150 -5.06 9.65 15.42
C THR A 150 -4.98 10.05 16.89
N ASP A 151 -4.41 9.19 17.74
CA ASP A 151 -4.25 9.49 19.17
C ASP A 151 -3.24 10.62 19.39
N MET A 152 -2.16 10.68 18.59
CA MET A 152 -1.18 11.77 18.63
C MET A 152 -1.80 13.10 18.25
N ILE A 153 -2.59 13.17 17.17
CA ILE A 153 -3.30 14.40 16.77
C ILE A 153 -4.26 14.87 17.86
N LYS A 154 -5.00 13.95 18.51
CA LYS A 154 -5.89 14.31 19.62
C LYS A 154 -5.15 14.81 20.86
N ALA A 155 -3.93 14.34 21.07
CA ALA A 155 -3.09 14.75 22.19
C ALA A 155 -2.31 16.05 21.91
N TRP A 156 -2.26 16.50 20.66
CA TRP A 156 -1.51 17.67 20.21
C TRP A 156 -2.35 18.95 20.43
N PRO A 157 -1.89 19.94 21.22
CA PRO A 157 -2.59 21.21 21.40
C PRO A 157 -2.56 22.04 20.10
N ASP A 158 -3.58 22.84 19.82
CA ASP A 158 -3.79 23.59 18.55
C ASP A 158 -2.57 24.44 18.08
N ASP A 159 -1.57 24.66 18.92
CA ASP A 159 -0.38 25.49 18.72
C ASP A 159 0.93 24.66 18.70
N GLY A 160 0.98 23.64 17.83
CA GLY A 160 2.14 22.78 17.65
C GLY A 160 3.49 23.47 17.49
N PRO A 161 4.62 22.82 17.85
CA PRO A 161 5.94 23.36 17.57
C PRO A 161 6.08 23.75 16.10
N GLU A 162 6.63 24.94 15.88
CA GLU A 162 7.03 25.44 14.58
C GLU A 162 7.90 24.39 13.87
N TYR A 163 7.49 23.95 12.68
CA TYR A 163 8.29 23.04 11.87
C TYR A 163 9.55 23.77 11.39
N ASP A 164 10.69 23.51 12.06
CA ASP A 164 12.01 24.09 11.73
C ASP A 164 12.80 23.21 10.72
N GLY A 165 12.07 22.44 9.91
CA GLY A 165 12.65 21.60 8.86
C GLY A 165 12.97 22.40 7.60
N PRO A 166 13.84 21.88 6.70
CA PRO A 166 14.22 22.60 5.49
C PRO A 166 12.97 22.94 4.65
N GLU A 167 12.90 24.18 4.17
CA GLU A 167 11.85 24.61 3.23
C GLU A 167 11.83 23.67 2.03
N TYR A 168 10.64 23.17 1.70
CA TYR A 168 10.45 22.31 0.54
C TYR A 168 10.57 23.15 -0.74
N GLU A 169 11.75 23.16 -1.32
CA GLU A 169 11.93 23.55 -2.72
C GLU A 169 11.36 22.42 -3.58
N GLY A 170 10.11 22.59 -4.02
CA GLY A 170 9.47 21.68 -4.97
C GLY A 170 10.29 21.50 -6.25
N PRO A 171 10.02 20.46 -7.06
CA PRO A 171 10.78 20.24 -8.28
C PRO A 171 10.61 21.42 -9.25
N GLU A 172 11.73 21.97 -9.72
CA GLU A 172 11.75 22.82 -10.93
C GLU A 172 11.35 21.95 -12.13
N TYR A 173 10.28 22.33 -12.80
CA TYR A 173 9.80 21.70 -14.04
C TYR A 173 10.47 22.33 -15.27
#